data_AF-F0WUT8-F1
#
_entry.id   AF-F0WUT8-F1
#
_cell.length_a   1.000
_cell.length_b   1.000
_cell.length_c   1.000
_cell.angle_alpha   90.00
_cell.angle_beta   90.00
_cell.angle_gamma   90.00
#
_symmetry.space_group_name_H-M   'P 1'
#
loop_
_entity.id
_entity.type
_entity.pdbx_description
1 polymer ?
#
loop_
_entity_poly.entity_id
_entity_poly.type
_entity_poly.pdbx_seq_one_letter_code
_entity_poly.pdbx_strand_id
1 'polypeptide(L)'
;MTDHYPNIKLHFLPPNTTAHLQPQDAGIIKSFKSQLSKIRDNYVVDKLDAMLEQVDGVGVEDIDKRAEQLYNVSILVAMRWAQQAWNKVTKATVVNCWSHTVILAADIYELVSEMNDLSIASKPAN
;
A
#
# COMPACT_ATOMS: atom_id res chain seq x y z
N MET A 1 1.33 -20.80 26.52
CA MET A 1 1.30 -19.44 25.90
C MET A 1 0.23 -19.29 24.82
N THR A 2 -0.37 -20.39 24.32
CA THR A 2 -1.56 -20.40 23.46
C THR A 2 -2.87 -20.61 24.24
N ASP A 3 -2.80 -20.77 25.56
CA ASP A 3 -3.94 -21.16 26.42
C ASP A 3 -5.07 -20.10 26.50
N HIS A 4 -4.85 -18.92 25.93
CA HIS A 4 -5.82 -17.82 25.89
C HIS A 4 -6.65 -17.76 24.58
N TYR A 5 -6.22 -18.45 23.51
CA TYR A 5 -6.89 -18.41 22.20
C TYR A 5 -7.07 -19.82 21.63
N PRO A 6 -8.12 -20.55 22.03
CA PRO A 6 -8.30 -21.96 21.67
C PRO A 6 -8.46 -22.19 20.16
N ASN A 7 -8.81 -21.15 19.40
CA ASN A 7 -9.09 -21.22 17.97
C ASN A 7 -7.95 -20.65 17.10
N ILE A 8 -6.80 -20.29 17.68
CA ILE A 8 -5.66 -19.73 16.95
C ILE A 8 -4.47 -20.67 17.09
N LYS A 9 -3.97 -21.17 15.95
CA LYS A 9 -2.73 -21.94 15.88
C LYS A 9 -1.59 -21.05 15.42
N LEU A 10 -0.58 -20.92 16.27
CA LEU A 10 0.63 -20.16 15.94
C LEU A 10 1.65 -21.07 15.25
N HIS A 11 2.23 -20.58 14.15
CA HIS A 11 3.30 -21.25 13.40
C HIS A 11 4.53 -20.34 13.36
N PHE A 12 5.69 -20.86 13.79
CA PHE A 12 6.96 -20.16 13.68
C PHE A 12 7.62 -20.50 12.36
N LEU A 13 8.04 -19.47 11.61
CA LEU A 13 8.79 -19.65 10.37
C LEU A 13 10.27 -19.87 10.69
N PRO A 14 11.00 -20.63 9.85
CA PRO A 14 12.45 -20.74 9.99
C PRO A 14 13.12 -19.36 9.88
N PRO A 15 14.26 -19.14 10.55
CA PRO A 15 14.98 -17.88 10.47
C PRO A 15 15.38 -17.55 9.02
N ASN A 16 15.46 -16.26 8.68
CA ASN A 16 15.89 -15.74 7.38
C ASN A 16 15.01 -16.14 6.18
N THR A 17 13.73 -16.46 6.41
CA THR A 17 12.78 -16.84 5.34
C THR A 17 11.78 -15.75 4.97
N THR A 18 11.97 -14.51 5.44
CA THR A 18 10.99 -13.41 5.32
C THR A 18 10.45 -13.23 3.90
N ALA A 19 11.31 -12.99 2.91
CA ALA A 19 10.85 -12.77 1.53
C ALA A 19 10.22 -14.03 0.88
N HIS A 20 10.56 -15.22 1.38
CA HIS A 20 10.10 -16.50 0.82
C HIS A 20 8.79 -17.00 1.43
N LEU A 21 8.61 -16.79 2.73
CA LEU A 21 7.49 -17.35 3.49
C LEU A 21 6.53 -16.27 4.03
N GLN A 22 6.89 -14.99 4.04
CA GLN A 22 6.01 -13.93 4.56
C GLN A 22 5.32 -13.17 3.41
N PRO A 23 3.99 -13.30 3.24
CA PRO A 23 3.26 -12.69 2.12
C PRO A 23 3.39 -11.16 2.08
N GLN A 24 3.55 -10.54 3.26
CA GLN A 24 3.78 -9.10 3.36
C GLN A 24 5.04 -8.67 2.60
N ASP A 25 6.12 -9.42 2.75
CA ASP A 25 7.41 -9.19 2.12
C ASP A 25 7.50 -9.77 0.69
N ALA A 26 6.63 -10.74 0.35
CA ALA A 26 6.51 -11.30 -0.99
C ALA A 26 5.89 -10.34 -2.03
N GLY A 27 5.47 -9.13 -1.63
CA GLY A 27 5.09 -8.08 -2.58
C GLY A 27 4.00 -7.12 -2.10
N ILE A 28 3.25 -7.46 -1.05
CA ILE A 28 2.17 -6.60 -0.53
C ILE A 28 2.73 -5.26 -0.04
N ILE A 29 3.79 -5.26 0.78
CA ILE A 29 4.44 -4.04 1.28
C ILE A 29 4.98 -3.21 0.12
N LYS A 30 5.60 -3.85 -0.88
CA LYS A 30 6.13 -3.18 -2.07
C LYS A 30 5.02 -2.48 -2.86
N SER A 31 3.91 -3.19 -3.11
CA SER A 31 2.74 -2.64 -3.82
C SER A 31 2.15 -1.46 -3.04
N PHE A 32 1.94 -1.62 -1.74
CA PHE A 32 1.44 -0.55 -0.86
C PHE A 32 2.35 0.69 -0.90
N LYS A 33 3.66 0.52 -0.69
CA LYS A 33 4.63 1.63 -0.72
C LYS A 33 4.64 2.33 -2.07
N SER A 34 4.54 1.60 -3.18
CA SER A 34 4.44 2.20 -4.51
C SER A 34 3.20 3.08 -4.67
N GLN A 35 2.04 2.63 -4.19
CA GLN A 35 0.81 3.44 -4.24
C GLN A 35 0.90 4.66 -3.33
N LEU A 36 1.49 4.51 -2.15
CA LEU A 36 1.71 5.62 -1.21
C LEU A 36 2.66 6.67 -1.79
N SER A 37 3.76 6.24 -2.41
CA SER A 37 4.70 7.15 -3.09
C SER A 37 4.02 7.94 -4.19
N LYS A 38 3.21 7.30 -5.04
CA LYS A 38 2.45 8.03 -6.08
C LYS A 38 1.56 9.13 -5.52
N ILE A 39 0.86 8.86 -4.42
CA ILE A 39 0.00 9.86 -3.76
C ILE A 39 0.83 11.03 -3.22
N ARG A 40 1.93 10.71 -2.53
CA ARG A 40 2.85 11.72 -1.99
C ARG A 40 3.48 12.57 -3.10
N ASP A 41 3.97 11.93 -4.15
CA ASP A 41 4.71 12.60 -5.23
C ASP A 41 3.77 13.56 -6.00
N ASN A 42 2.52 13.14 -6.25
CA ASN A 42 1.49 14.04 -6.80
C ASN A 42 1.23 15.24 -5.88
N TYR A 43 1.08 15.01 -4.57
CA TYR A 43 0.90 16.11 -3.62
C TYR A 43 2.07 17.11 -3.64
N VAL A 44 3.30 16.62 -3.74
CA VAL A 44 4.49 17.48 -3.81
C VAL A 44 4.49 18.30 -5.09
N VAL A 45 4.12 17.71 -6.23
CA VAL A 45 4.00 18.42 -7.51
C VAL A 45 2.90 19.49 -7.43
N ASP A 46 1.70 19.14 -6.97
CA ASP A 46 0.57 20.09 -6.84
C ASP A 46 0.94 21.27 -5.94
N LYS A 47 1.66 20.99 -4.85
CA LYS A 47 2.12 22.01 -3.91
C LYS A 47 3.20 22.90 -4.51
N LEU A 48 4.13 22.32 -5.27
CA LEU A 48 5.18 23.07 -5.96
C LEU A 48 4.57 24.01 -7.02
N ASP A 49 3.63 23.53 -7.82
CA ASP A 49 2.94 24.34 -8.84
C ASP A 49 2.23 25.54 -8.18
N ALA A 50 1.46 25.30 -7.11
CA ALA A 50 0.79 26.36 -6.36
C ALA A 50 1.76 27.38 -5.73
N MET A 51 2.99 26.97 -5.43
CA MET A 51 4.02 27.85 -4.90
C MET A 51 4.67 28.69 -6.01
N LEU A 52 4.89 28.12 -7.19
CA LEU A 52 5.45 28.80 -8.36
C LEU A 52 4.51 29.89 -8.89
N GLU A 53 3.20 29.68 -8.82
CA GLU A 53 2.18 30.69 -9.16
C GLU A 53 2.24 31.95 -8.26
N GLN A 54 2.90 31.88 -7.09
CA GLN A 54 2.99 32.97 -6.11
C GLN A 54 4.35 33.69 -6.13
N VAL A 55 5.20 33.47 -7.14
CA VAL A 55 6.62 33.90 -7.16
C VAL A 55 6.85 35.36 -7.63
N ASP A 56 5.82 36.13 -7.96
CA ASP A 56 5.94 37.53 -8.43
C ASP A 56 6.58 38.56 -7.45
N GLY A 57 7.28 38.12 -6.40
CA GLY A 57 8.08 39.00 -5.54
C GLY A 57 8.99 38.31 -4.51
N VAL A 58 9.35 37.04 -4.70
CA VAL A 58 10.00 36.22 -3.64
C VAL A 58 11.52 36.09 -3.86
N GLY A 59 12.32 36.50 -2.87
CA GLY A 59 13.79 36.40 -2.90
C GLY A 59 14.32 34.97 -2.69
N VAL A 60 15.56 34.71 -3.11
CA VAL A 60 16.20 33.37 -3.15
C VAL A 60 16.20 32.64 -1.78
N GLU A 61 16.38 33.36 -0.66
CA GLU A 61 16.38 32.76 0.69
C GLU A 61 15.01 32.21 1.14
N ASP A 62 13.92 32.69 0.54
CA ASP A 62 12.57 32.22 0.85
C ASP A 62 12.22 30.95 0.04
N ILE A 63 12.97 30.65 -1.04
CA ILE A 63 12.78 29.46 -1.88
C ILE A 63 13.23 28.19 -1.15
N ASP A 64 14.39 28.20 -0.48
CA ASP A 64 14.91 27.02 0.22
C ASP A 64 14.00 26.60 1.38
N LYS A 65 13.55 27.57 2.19
CA LYS A 65 12.58 27.32 3.28
C LYS A 65 11.24 26.80 2.77
N ARG A 66 10.81 27.30 1.62
CA ARG A 66 9.60 26.86 0.91
C ARG A 66 9.74 25.43 0.39
N ALA A 67 10.91 25.06 -0.15
CA ALA A 67 11.19 23.70 -0.62
C ALA A 67 11.14 22.67 0.53
N GLU A 68 11.65 23.00 1.72
CA GLU A 68 11.55 22.14 2.90
C GLU A 68 10.10 21.86 3.32
N GLN A 69 9.20 22.81 3.09
CA GLN A 69 7.79 22.67 3.43
C GLN A 69 7.01 21.77 2.47
N LEU A 70 7.55 21.42 1.30
CA LEU A 70 6.85 20.61 0.29
C LEU A 70 6.39 19.25 0.86
N TYR A 71 7.18 18.68 1.76
CA TYR A 71 6.90 17.37 2.38
C TYR A 71 6.13 17.45 3.70
N ASN A 72 5.86 18.66 4.21
CA ASN A 72 5.13 18.83 5.46
C ASN A 72 3.67 18.41 5.29
N VAL A 73 3.30 17.34 5.99
CA VAL A 73 1.94 16.80 6.03
C VAL A 73 1.57 16.47 7.47
N SER A 74 0.30 16.67 7.83
CA SER A 74 -0.20 16.23 9.13
C SER A 74 -0.34 14.71 9.18
N ILE A 75 -0.26 14.14 10.39
CA ILE A 75 -0.44 12.69 10.60
C ILE A 75 -1.81 12.23 10.05
N LEU A 76 -2.86 13.04 10.21
CA LEU A 76 -4.19 12.74 9.66
C LEU A 76 -4.17 12.61 8.12
N VAL A 77 -3.44 13.50 7.43
CA VAL A 77 -3.28 13.41 5.97
C VAL A 77 -2.50 12.15 5.60
N ALA A 78 -1.40 11.86 6.30
CA ALA A 78 -0.61 10.65 6.07
C ALA A 78 -1.43 9.36 6.29
N MET A 79 -2.27 9.30 7.32
CA MET A 79 -3.17 8.16 7.56
C MET A 79 -4.20 7.99 6.45
N ARG A 80 -4.77 9.09 5.94
CA ARG A 80 -5.69 9.06 4.80
C ARG A 80 -4.99 8.58 3.53
N TRP A 81 -3.75 8.99 3.31
CA TRP A 81 -2.94 8.48 2.19
C TRP A 81 -2.66 7.00 2.31
N ALA A 82 -2.31 6.51 3.51
CA ALA A 82 -2.15 5.08 3.76
C ALA A 82 -3.43 4.31 3.45
N GLN A 83 -4.60 4.79 3.90
CA GLN A 83 -5.88 4.18 3.57
C GLN A 83 -6.13 4.14 2.05
N GLN A 84 -5.90 5.25 1.35
CA GLN A 84 -6.04 5.32 -0.11
C GLN A 84 -5.07 4.39 -0.84
N ALA A 85 -3.81 4.34 -0.40
CA ALA A 85 -2.79 3.46 -0.97
C ALA A 85 -3.16 1.99 -0.79
N TRP A 86 -3.67 1.62 0.39
CA TRP A 86 -4.17 0.26 0.67
C TRP A 86 -5.34 -0.12 -0.23
N ASN A 87 -6.32 0.76 -0.41
CA ASN A 87 -7.45 0.53 -1.30
C ASN A 87 -7.04 0.34 -2.77
N LYS A 88 -5.85 0.80 -3.17
CA LYS A 88 -5.26 0.59 -4.50
C LYS A 88 -4.42 -0.69 -4.60
N VAL A 89 -4.14 -1.38 -3.50
CA VAL A 89 -3.54 -2.72 -3.54
C VAL A 89 -4.61 -3.68 -4.02
N THR A 90 -4.34 -4.39 -5.12
CA THR A 90 -5.34 -5.29 -5.71
C THR A 90 -5.45 -6.57 -4.89
N LYS A 91 -6.65 -7.16 -4.88
CA LYS A 91 -6.86 -8.50 -4.32
C LYS A 91 -5.93 -9.52 -4.97
N ALA A 92 -5.79 -9.47 -6.30
CA ALA A 92 -4.87 -10.32 -7.04
C ALA A 92 -3.42 -10.22 -6.52
N THR A 93 -2.91 -9.02 -6.23
CA THR A 93 -1.57 -8.86 -5.62
C THR A 93 -1.48 -9.60 -4.29
N VAL A 94 -2.48 -9.44 -3.41
CA VAL A 94 -2.51 -10.13 -2.11
C VAL A 94 -2.48 -11.65 -2.34
N VAL A 95 -3.40 -12.17 -3.15
CA VAL A 95 -3.54 -13.61 -3.42
C VAL A 95 -2.28 -14.21 -4.02
N ASN A 96 -1.69 -13.53 -5.01
CA ASN A 96 -0.45 -13.97 -5.64
C ASN A 96 0.72 -13.99 -4.63
N CYS A 97 0.82 -13.01 -3.73
CA CYS A 97 1.85 -13.02 -2.69
C CYS A 97 1.69 -14.19 -1.73
N TRP A 98 0.45 -14.51 -1.32
CA TRP A 98 0.18 -15.64 -0.44
C TRP A 98 0.36 -17.00 -1.12
N SER A 99 0.05 -17.11 -2.41
CA SER A 99 0.33 -18.31 -3.21
C SER A 99 1.83 -18.51 -3.38
N HIS A 100 2.57 -17.43 -3.65
CA HIS A 100 4.01 -17.47 -3.81
C HIS A 100 4.75 -17.99 -2.57
N THR A 101 4.25 -17.69 -1.36
CA THR A 101 4.85 -18.19 -0.13
C THR A 101 4.50 -19.63 0.21
N VAL A 102 3.64 -20.27 -0.59
CA VAL A 102 3.19 -21.66 -0.41
C VAL A 102 2.55 -21.90 0.97
N ILE A 103 2.08 -20.83 1.63
CA ILE A 103 1.34 -20.93 2.89
C ILE A 103 -0.14 -21.21 2.64
N LEU A 104 -0.68 -20.71 1.52
CA LEU A 104 -2.04 -21.05 1.11
C LEU A 104 -2.09 -22.50 0.63
N ALA A 105 -3.03 -23.25 1.18
CA ALA A 105 -3.41 -24.54 0.62
C ALA A 105 -4.04 -24.31 -0.77
N ALA A 106 -3.81 -25.26 -1.69
CA ALA A 106 -4.16 -25.12 -3.10
C ALA A 106 -5.67 -24.93 -3.33
N ASP A 107 -6.49 -25.53 -2.49
CA ASP A 107 -7.95 -25.38 -2.45
C ASP A 107 -8.40 -23.95 -2.12
N ILE A 108 -7.73 -23.28 -1.17
CA ILE A 108 -8.01 -21.88 -0.84
C ILE A 108 -7.58 -20.97 -2.00
N TYR A 109 -6.49 -21.29 -2.68
CA TYR A 109 -6.04 -20.53 -3.85
C TYR A 109 -7.06 -20.60 -5.00
N GLU A 110 -7.55 -21.80 -5.34
CA GLU A 110 -8.58 -22.00 -6.37
C GLU A 110 -9.84 -21.21 -6.03
N LEU A 111 -10.35 -21.34 -4.80
CA LEU A 111 -11.53 -20.58 -4.34
C LEU A 111 -11.36 -19.07 -4.48
N VAL A 112 -10.20 -18.54 -4.07
CA VAL A 112 -9.97 -17.09 -4.12
C VAL A 112 -9.75 -16.60 -5.55
N SER A 113 -9.15 -17.42 -6.43
CA SER A 113 -9.03 -17.13 -7.86
C SER A 113 -10.42 -17.02 -8.51
N GLU A 114 -11.29 -18.01 -8.28
CA GLU A 114 -12.67 -18.02 -8.78
C GLU A 114 -13.48 -16.82 -8.27
N MET A 115 -13.37 -16.48 -6.98
CA MET A 115 -14.03 -15.30 -6.41
C MET A 115 -13.55 -13.99 -7.03
N ASN A 116 -12.28 -13.91 -7.44
CA ASN A 116 -11.73 -12.72 -8.06
C ASN A 116 -12.25 -12.57 -9.50
N ASP A 117 -12.34 -13.67 -10.25
CA ASP A 117 -12.92 -13.69 -11.61
C ASP A 117 -14.41 -13.32 -11.61
N LEU A 118 -15.18 -13.78 -10.61
CA LEU A 118 -16.58 -13.41 -10.43
C LEU A 118 -16.77 -11.91 -10.10
N SER A 119 -15.78 -11.28 -9.48
CA SER A 119 -15.84 -9.85 -9.12
C SER A 119 -15.49 -8.91 -10.29
N ILE A 120 -14.83 -9.43 -11.33
CA ILE A 120 -14.46 -8.68 -12.55
C ILE A 120 -15.62 -8.66 -13.55
N ALA A 121 -16.55 -9.61 -13.47
CA ALA A 121 -17.81 -9.56 -14.21
C ALA A 121 -18.67 -8.39 -13.70
N SER A 122 -18.53 -7.22 -14.33
CA SER A 122 -19.31 -6.03 -14.02
C SER A 122 -20.81 -6.34 -14.06
N LYS A 123 -21.54 -5.82 -13.07
CA LYS A 123 -23.00 -5.74 -13.10
C LYS A 123 -23.43 -5.09 -14.43
N PRO A 124 -24.40 -5.66 -15.18
CA PRO A 124 -24.87 -5.04 -16.42
C PRO A 124 -25.37 -3.62 -16.09
N ALA A 125 -25.01 -2.67 -16.95
CA ALA A 125 -25.49 -1.30 -16.86
C ALA A 125 -27.03 -1.30 -16.93
N ASN A 126 -27.66 -0.82 -15.86
CA ASN A 126 -29.07 -0.39 -15.88
C ASN A 126 -29.13 1.09 -16.21
#